data_AF-A0A655FRM4-F1
#
_entry.id   AF-A0A655FRM4-F1
#
_cell.length_a   1.000
_cell.length_b   1.000
_cell.length_c   1.000
_cell.angle_alpha   90.00
_cell.angle_beta   90.00
_cell.angle_gamma   90.00
#
_symmetry.space_group_name_H-M   'P 1'
#
loop_
_entity.id
_entity.type
_entity.pdbx_description
1 polymer ?
#
loop_
_entity_poly.entity_id
_entity_poly.type
_entity_poly.pdbx_seq_one_letter_code
_entity_poly.pdbx_strand_id
1 'polypeptide(L)' 'MTGVVTHNMAGPLRKTLEATPRPRVVIACGDCALNRGVFADAYGVVGAVGEVVPVDVEIAGCPPTPAAIMAALRSVTGK' A
#
# COMPACT_ATOMS: atom_id res chain seq x y z
N MET A 1 2.34 1.14 2.61
CA MET A 1 2.29 -0.33 2.47
C MET A 1 3.12 -0.75 1.27
N THR A 2 4.01 -1.73 1.42
CA THR A 2 4.99 -2.13 0.38
C THR A 2 4.81 -3.59 -0.09
N GLY A 3 3.59 -4.12 -0.02
CA GLY A 3 3.27 -5.50 -0.38
C GLY A 3 1.78 -5.83 -0.19
N VAL A 4 1.43 -7.11 -0.39
CA VAL A 4 0.06 -7.63 -0.20
C VAL A 4 -0.45 -7.51 1.23
N VAL A 5 -1.76 -7.55 1.40
CA VAL A 5 -2.39 -7.72 2.72
C VAL A 5 -2.77 -9.18 2.90
N THR A 6 -2.23 -9.82 3.94
CA THR A 6 -2.64 -11.17 4.34
C THR A 6 -3.86 -11.14 5.26
N HIS A 7 -4.57 -12.25 5.40
CA HIS A 7 -5.73 -12.34 6.32
C HIS A 7 -5.40 -11.86 7.74
N ASN A 8 -4.23 -12.25 8.25
CA ASN A 8 -3.79 -11.88 9.60
C ASN A 8 -3.44 -10.38 9.71
N MET A 9 -3.12 -9.71 8.60
CA MET A 9 -2.76 -8.29 8.60
C MET A 9 -3.93 -7.35 8.34
N ALA A 10 -5.10 -7.84 7.91
CA ALA A 10 -6.26 -6.99 7.62
C ALA A 10 -6.71 -6.17 8.84
N GLY A 11 -6.83 -6.82 10.01
CA GLY A 11 -7.22 -6.17 11.27
C GLY A 11 -6.17 -5.16 11.78
N PRO A 12 -4.90 -5.57 11.95
CA PRO A 12 -3.83 -4.66 12.34
C PRO A 12 -3.71 -3.43 11.42
N LEU A 13 -3.80 -3.62 10.10
CA LEU A 13 -3.71 -2.50 9.14
C LEU A 13 -4.81 -1.45 9.37
N ARG A 14 -6.06 -1.86 9.54
CA ARG A 14 -7.18 -0.94 9.81
C ARG A 14 -6.99 -0.18 11.13
N LYS A 15 -6.61 -0.91 12.19
CA LYS A 15 -6.35 -0.31 13.50
C LYS A 15 -5.20 0.69 13.48
N THR A 16 -4.13 0.40 12.74
CA THR A 16 -3.03 1.35 12.55
C THR A 16 -3.51 2.62 11.85
N LEU A 17 -4.33 2.49 10.81
CA LEU A 17 -4.87 3.66 10.10
C LEU A 17 -5.79 4.51 11.00
N GLU A 18 -6.64 3.86 11.80
CA GLU A 18 -7.52 4.53 12.78
C GLU A 18 -6.71 5.27 13.86
N ALA A 19 -5.64 4.64 14.37
CA ALA A 19 -4.77 5.21 15.39
C ALA A 19 -3.82 6.30 14.86
N THR A 20 -3.68 6.45 13.54
CA THR A 20 -2.79 7.46 12.94
C THR A 20 -3.47 8.85 12.96
N PRO A 21 -2.86 9.87 13.60
CA PRO A 21 -3.40 11.24 13.63
C PRO A 21 -3.59 11.84 12.23
N ARG A 22 -4.52 12.81 12.09
CA ARG A 22 -4.73 13.56 10.83
C ARG A 22 -3.99 14.91 10.89
N PRO A 23 -3.49 15.44 9.75
CA PRO A 23 -3.55 14.89 8.39
C PRO A 23 -2.56 13.73 8.18
N ARG A 24 -2.96 12.72 7.40
CA ARG A 24 -2.16 11.54 7.05
C ARG A 24 -2.38 11.17 5.59
N VAL A 25 -1.42 10.43 5.02
CA VAL A 25 -1.45 9.94 3.64
C VAL A 25 -1.10 8.46 3.63
N VAL A 26 -1.89 7.66 2.91
CA VAL A 26 -1.69 6.22 2.71
C VAL A 26 -1.12 5.99 1.32
N ILE A 27 0.10 5.45 1.27
CA ILE A 27 0.78 5.12 0.02
C ILE A 27 0.81 3.61 -0.14
N ALA A 28 0.30 3.10 -1.27
CA ALA A 28 0.47 1.72 -1.71
C ALA A 28 1.64 1.65 -2.70
N CYS A 29 2.63 0.82 -2.40
CA CYS A 29 3.89 0.77 -3.11
C CYS A 29 4.16 -0.65 -3.61
N GLY A 30 4.23 -0.79 -4.92
CA GLY A 30 4.47 -2.02 -5.67
C GLY A 30 3.20 -2.77 -6.07
N ASP A 31 3.31 -3.59 -7.10
CA ASP A 31 2.17 -4.28 -7.73
C ASP A 31 1.45 -5.21 -6.73
N CYS A 32 2.23 -5.87 -5.86
CA CYS A 32 1.67 -6.65 -4.75
C CYS A 32 0.70 -5.83 -3.86
N ALA A 33 0.96 -4.54 -3.64
CA ALA A 33 0.09 -3.67 -2.87
C ALA A 33 -1.11 -3.15 -3.68
N LEU A 34 -0.96 -2.98 -4.99
CA LEU A 34 -1.97 -2.38 -5.88
C LEU A 34 -3.00 -3.40 -6.39
N ASN A 35 -2.54 -4.59 -6.79
CA ASN A 35 -3.37 -5.58 -7.48
C ASN A 35 -3.05 -7.03 -7.08
N ARG A 36 -2.41 -7.23 -5.91
CA ARG A 36 -1.93 -8.52 -5.39
C ARG A 36 -0.73 -9.10 -6.13
N GLY A 37 -0.39 -8.58 -7.32
CA GLY A 37 0.79 -8.93 -8.10
C GLY A 37 0.93 -10.44 -8.28
N VAL A 38 2.14 -10.95 -8.02
CA VAL A 38 2.45 -12.39 -8.08
C VAL A 38 1.69 -13.25 -7.07
N PHE A 39 0.96 -12.65 -6.13
CA PHE A 39 0.19 -13.35 -5.11
C PHE A 39 -1.33 -13.26 -5.34
N ALA A 40 -1.78 -12.93 -6.56
CA ALA A 40 -3.21 -12.77 -6.88
C ALA A 40 -4.08 -13.97 -6.46
N ASP A 41 -3.55 -15.20 -6.65
CA ASP A 41 -4.23 -16.46 -6.33
C ASP A 41 -3.76 -17.10 -5.01
N ALA A 42 -2.96 -16.38 -4.20
CA ALA A 42 -2.42 -16.94 -2.98
C ALA A 42 -3.51 -16.99 -1.88
N TYR A 43 -3.77 -18.19 -1.34
CA TYR A 43 -4.79 -18.44 -0.31
C TYR A 43 -4.64 -17.58 0.96
N GLY A 44 -3.44 -17.08 1.24
CA GLY A 44 -3.15 -16.28 2.43
C GLY A 44 -3.43 -14.78 2.27
N VAL A 45 -3.70 -14.32 1.06
CA VAL A 45 -3.90 -12.90 0.71
C VAL A 45 -5.38 -12.56 0.76
N VAL A 46 -5.74 -11.58 1.58
CA VAL A 46 -7.11 -11.08 1.64
C VAL A 46 -7.42 -10.14 0.47
N GLY A 47 -6.41 -9.42 -0.01
CA GLY A 47 -6.60 -8.41 -1.04
C GLY A 47 -5.41 -7.49 -1.28
N ALA A 48 -5.60 -6.60 -2.26
CA ALA A 48 -4.77 -5.41 -2.44
C ALA A 48 -5.02 -4.42 -1.30
N VAL A 49 -4.11 -3.46 -1.10
CA VAL A 49 -4.20 -2.49 0.00
C VAL A 49 -5.46 -1.64 -0.12
N GLY A 50 -5.79 -1.20 -1.35
CA GLY A 50 -6.98 -0.39 -1.64
C GLY A 50 -8.31 -1.09 -1.36
N GLU A 51 -8.33 -2.43 -1.33
CA GLU A 51 -9.51 -3.22 -0.97
C GLU A 51 -9.72 -3.29 0.55
N VAL A 52 -8.68 -3.00 1.35
CA VAL A 52 -8.70 -3.11 2.81
C VAL A 52 -8.83 -1.76 3.50
N VAL A 53 -8.14 -0.74 2.96
CA VAL A 53 -8.10 0.64 3.47
C VAL A 53 -8.04 1.65 2.30
N PRO A 54 -8.54 2.89 2.47
CA PRO A 54 -8.39 3.91 1.43
C PRO A 54 -6.91 4.26 1.20
N VAL A 55 -6.53 4.35 -0.07
CA VAL A 55 -5.18 4.69 -0.55
C VAL A 55 -5.24 6.04 -1.24
N ASP A 56 -4.27 6.91 -0.95
CA ASP A 56 -4.18 8.26 -1.52
C ASP A 56 -3.21 8.29 -2.72
N VAL A 57 -2.14 7.48 -2.67
CA VAL A 57 -1.11 7.42 -3.72
C VAL A 57 -0.72 5.97 -3.99
N GLU A 58 -0.62 5.65 -5.27
CA GLU A 58 -0.19 4.34 -5.77
C GLU A 58 1.13 4.45 -6.52
N ILE A 59 2.05 3.52 -6.28
CA ILE A 59 3.36 3.45 -6.94
C ILE A 59 3.47 2.06 -7.58
N ALA A 60 3.40 1.98 -8.90
CA ALA A 60 3.52 0.72 -9.63
C ALA A 60 4.97 0.19 -9.67
N GLY A 61 5.13 -1.14 -9.69
CA GLY A 61 6.40 -1.84 -9.92
C GLY A 61 6.60 -3.11 -9.08
N CYS A 62 7.51 -3.98 -9.51
CA CYS A 62 7.80 -5.25 -8.84
C CYS A 62 9.32 -5.61 -8.87
N PRO A 63 10.16 -4.95 -8.04
CA PRO A 63 9.83 -3.82 -7.17
C PRO A 63 9.84 -2.47 -7.91
N PRO A 64 9.14 -1.45 -7.38
CA PRO A 64 9.18 -0.09 -7.93
C PRO A 64 10.60 0.49 -7.86
N THR A 65 10.99 1.26 -8.88
CA THR A 65 12.32 1.85 -8.92
C THR A 65 12.51 2.91 -7.82
N PRO A 66 13.73 3.10 -7.30
CA PRO A 66 13.99 4.16 -6.32
C PRO A 66 13.57 5.55 -6.82
N ALA A 67 13.73 5.83 -8.11
CA ALA A 67 13.30 7.09 -8.72
C ALA A 67 11.77 7.27 -8.68
N ALA A 68 11.00 6.21 -8.95
CA ALA A 68 9.54 6.26 -8.86
C ALA A 68 9.05 6.47 -7.41
N ILE A 69 9.69 5.80 -6.44
CA ILE A 69 9.39 5.99 -5.01
C ILE A 69 9.69 7.44 -4.61
N MET A 70 10.85 7.96 -4.99
CA MET A 70 11.21 9.35 -4.72
C MET A 70 10.21 10.33 -5.32
N ALA A 71 9.82 10.15 -6.59
CA ALA A 71 8.85 11.03 -7.24
C ALA A 71 7.50 11.07 -6.51
N ALA A 72 6.99 9.91 -6.07
CA ALA A 72 5.75 9.83 -5.31
C ALA A 72 5.87 10.46 -3.89
N LEU A 73 7.01 10.31 -3.21
CA LEU A 73 7.23 10.97 -1.92
C LEU A 73 7.29 12.50 -2.08
N ARG A 74 7.92 12.98 -3.16
CA ARG A 74 7.97 14.41 -3.48
C ARG A 74 6.59 14.97 -3.80
N SER A 75 5.73 14.23 -4.51
CA SER A 75 4.38 14.69 -4.83
C SER A 75 3.51 14.87 -3.58
N VAL A 76 3.75 14.08 -2.53
CA VAL A 76 3.03 14.19 -1.25
C VAL A 76 3.62 15.28 -0.35
N THR A 77 4.94 15.42 -0.33
CA THR A 77 5.63 16.34 0.60
C THR A 77 5.84 17.75 0.04
N GLY A 78 5.65 17.94 -1.27
CA GLY A 78 5.82 19.24 -1.95
C GLY A 78 7.27 19.75 -1.95
N LYS A 79 8.26 18.85 -1.77
CA LYS A 79 9.69 19.16 -1.69
C LYS A 79 10.49 18.39 -2.72
#